data_AF-A0A7S4IYI8-F1
#
_entry.id   AF-A0A7S4IYI8-F1
#
_cell.length_a   1.000
_cell.length_b   1.000
_cell.length_c   1.000
_cell.angle_alpha   90.00
_cell.angle_beta   90.00
_cell.angle_gamma   90.00
#
_symmetry.space_group_name_H-M   'P 1'
#
loop_
_entity.id
_entity.type
_entity.pdbx_description
1 polymer ?
#
loop_
_entity_poly.entity_id
_entity_poly.type
_entity_poly.pdbx_seq_one_letter_code
_entity_poly.pdbx_strand_id
1 'polypeptide(L)'
;MAEGLKKHGNECFAKGKLDAAIEAYSEAICLEPRVAVYRTNRAMCHMKREHWPLVENDTRSALELEATSIKAHYLLGLALTAMGVNHDEGVEHLKRALDLCKEATVSYKEDILRALLGARKRRWDAGRASRDATLRAAEAQVAELTRAGNAGGVGVGGGGGGGGGG
;
A
#
# COMPACT_ATOMS: atom_id res chain seq x y z
N MET A 1 11.65 23.93 -24.56
CA MET A 1 10.48 23.10 -24.93
C MET A 1 10.39 21.95 -23.93
N ALA A 2 9.17 21.55 -23.53
CA ALA A 2 8.97 20.52 -22.50
C ALA A 2 9.62 19.17 -22.85
N GLU A 3 9.61 18.78 -24.12
CA GLU A 3 10.31 17.59 -24.63
C GLU A 3 11.83 17.60 -24.35
N GLY A 4 12.46 18.78 -24.42
CA GLY A 4 13.88 18.94 -24.07
C GLY A 4 14.15 18.70 -22.59
N LEU A 5 13.24 19.18 -21.73
CA LEU A 5 13.30 18.95 -20.28
C LEU A 5 13.07 17.49 -19.92
N LYS A 6 12.13 16.80 -20.59
CA LYS A 6 11.97 15.34 -20.46
C LYS A 6 13.26 14.61 -20.82
N LYS A 7 13.90 14.97 -21.94
CA LYS A 7 15.15 14.34 -22.36
C LYS A 7 16.26 14.57 -21.32
N HIS A 8 16.41 15.79 -20.83
CA HIS A 8 17.36 16.13 -19.77
C HIS A 8 17.09 15.33 -18.49
N GLY A 9 15.83 15.25 -18.06
CA GLY A 9 15.42 14.44 -16.92
C GLY A 9 15.76 12.95 -17.09
N ASN A 10 15.54 12.39 -18.29
CA ASN A 10 15.90 11.01 -18.60
C ASN A 10 17.42 10.78 -18.49
N GLU A 11 18.23 11.71 -18.99
CA GLU A 11 19.70 11.65 -18.88
C GLU A 11 20.17 11.74 -17.43
N CYS A 12 19.60 12.63 -16.63
CA CYS A 12 19.88 12.74 -15.20
C CYS A 12 19.48 11.46 -14.46
N PHE A 13 18.31 10.89 -14.76
CA PHE A 13 17.84 9.64 -14.18
C PHE A 13 18.79 8.47 -14.50
N ALA A 14 19.23 8.36 -15.76
CA ALA A 14 20.18 7.33 -16.18
C ALA A 14 21.54 7.45 -15.46
N LYS A 15 21.94 8.68 -15.09
CA LYS A 15 23.15 8.97 -14.30
C LYS A 15 22.94 8.84 -12.79
N GLY A 16 21.76 8.43 -12.32
CA GLY A 16 21.42 8.35 -10.90
C GLY A 16 21.23 9.70 -10.20
N LYS A 17 21.20 10.82 -10.94
CA LYS A 17 20.99 12.16 -10.41
C LYS A 17 19.48 12.41 -10.23
N LEU A 18 18.90 11.79 -9.22
CA LEU A 18 17.45 11.76 -9.03
C LEU A 18 16.85 13.16 -8.79
N ASP A 19 17.52 14.02 -8.02
CA ASP A 19 16.99 15.36 -7.73
C ASP A 19 16.94 16.25 -8.98
N ALA A 20 18.04 16.29 -9.75
CA ALA A 20 18.07 16.99 -11.03
C ALA A 20 17.05 16.43 -12.04
N ALA A 21 16.80 15.12 -12.01
CA ALA A 21 15.75 14.52 -12.84
C ALA A 21 14.35 14.98 -12.42
N ILE A 22 14.07 15.03 -11.11
CA ILE A 22 12.80 15.50 -10.55
C ILE A 22 12.56 16.96 -10.93
N GLU A 23 13.58 17.83 -10.83
CA GLU A 23 13.50 19.23 -11.23
C GLU A 23 13.14 19.35 -12.71
N ALA A 24 13.89 18.67 -13.59
CA ALA A 24 13.64 18.69 -15.03
C ALA A 24 12.24 18.20 -15.41
N TYR A 25 11.74 17.12 -14.80
CA TYR A 25 10.36 16.66 -15.05
C TYR A 25 9.32 17.62 -14.48
N SER A 26 9.60 18.27 -13.35
CA SER A 26 8.69 19.25 -12.75
C SER A 26 8.55 20.48 -13.63
N GLU A 27 9.66 20.99 -14.18
CA GLU A 27 9.63 22.06 -15.18
C GLU A 27 8.88 21.62 -16.45
N ALA A 28 9.07 20.38 -16.92
CA ALA A 28 8.32 19.85 -18.07
C ALA A 28 6.80 19.82 -17.80
N ILE A 29 6.39 19.44 -16.58
CA ILE A 29 4.98 19.47 -16.14
C ILE A 29 4.44 20.91 -16.09
N CYS A 30 5.23 21.87 -15.63
CA CYS A 30 4.82 23.28 -15.61
C CYS A 30 4.58 23.83 -17.03
N LEU A 31 5.41 23.44 -18.00
CA LEU A 31 5.23 23.86 -19.39
C LEU A 31 4.07 23.14 -20.08
N GLU A 32 3.93 21.83 -19.84
CA GLU A 32 2.94 20.98 -20.51
C GLU A 32 2.26 20.03 -19.49
N PRO A 33 1.25 20.52 -18.76
CA PRO A 33 0.64 19.77 -17.68
C PRO A 33 -0.24 18.60 -18.15
N ARG A 34 -0.53 18.47 -19.43
CA ARG A 34 -1.42 17.42 -19.97
C ARG A 34 -0.68 16.16 -20.46
N VAL A 35 0.63 16.09 -20.27
CA VAL A 35 1.43 14.93 -20.68
C VAL A 35 1.65 13.99 -19.48
N ALA A 36 1.07 12.79 -19.53
CA ALA A 36 1.15 11.79 -18.47
C ALA A 36 2.59 11.29 -18.23
N VAL A 37 3.38 11.18 -19.30
CA VAL A 37 4.75 10.63 -19.25
C VAL A 37 5.66 11.39 -18.28
N TYR A 38 5.55 12.72 -18.21
CA TYR A 38 6.41 13.51 -17.31
C TYR A 38 6.16 13.16 -15.83
N ARG A 39 4.88 12.95 -15.46
CA ARG A 39 4.50 12.51 -14.10
C ARG A 39 4.98 11.10 -13.81
N THR A 40 4.79 10.14 -14.72
CA THR A 40 5.28 8.77 -14.49
C THR A 40 6.80 8.69 -14.39
N ASN A 41 7.53 9.54 -15.11
CA ASN A 41 8.99 9.62 -15.00
C ASN A 41 9.45 10.29 -13.69
N ARG A 42 8.75 11.31 -13.21
CA ARG A 42 8.99 11.88 -11.86
C ARG A 42 8.65 10.87 -10.76
N ALA A 43 7.55 10.14 -10.89
CA ALA A 43 7.16 9.06 -9.99
C ALA A 43 8.23 7.96 -9.90
N MET A 44 8.89 7.59 -11.00
CA MET A 44 10.03 6.65 -10.97
C MET A 44 11.18 7.17 -10.10
N CYS A 45 11.45 8.48 -10.13
CA CYS A 45 12.49 9.09 -9.29
C CYS A 45 12.10 9.02 -7.81
N HIS A 46 10.84 9.34 -7.49
CA HIS A 46 10.31 9.21 -6.12
C HIS A 46 10.30 7.76 -5.63
N MET A 47 9.99 6.79 -6.51
CA MET A 47 10.04 5.36 -6.21
C MET A 47 11.47 4.92 -5.84
N LYS A 48 12.49 5.39 -6.59
CA LYS A 48 13.90 5.12 -6.29
C LYS A 48 14.34 5.69 -4.93
N ARG A 49 13.65 6.71 -4.42
CA ARG A 49 13.85 7.30 -3.09
C ARG A 49 12.90 6.73 -2.04
N GLU A 50 12.07 5.75 -2.38
CA GLU A 50 11.03 5.17 -1.52
C GLU A 50 10.02 6.21 -0.96
N HIS A 51 9.84 7.32 -1.68
CA HIS A 51 8.86 8.36 -1.34
C HIS A 51 7.46 7.99 -1.86
N TRP A 52 6.88 6.92 -1.33
CA TRP A 52 5.64 6.31 -1.83
C TRP A 52 4.43 7.26 -1.96
N PRO A 53 4.18 8.20 -1.04
CA PRO A 53 3.06 9.15 -1.19
C PRO A 53 3.18 10.03 -2.43
N LEU A 54 4.41 10.43 -2.80
CA LEU A 54 4.65 11.22 -4.01
C LEU A 54 4.48 10.38 -5.27
N VAL A 55 4.86 9.09 -5.23
CA VAL A 55 4.62 8.12 -6.31
C VAL A 55 3.13 7.96 -6.55
N GLU A 56 2.33 7.78 -5.50
CA GLU A 56 0.87 7.69 -5.60
C GLU A 56 0.27 8.94 -6.24
N ASN A 57 0.63 10.13 -5.75
CA ASN A 57 0.11 11.39 -6.28
C ASN A 57 0.40 11.56 -7.78
N ASP A 58 1.66 11.37 -8.20
CA ASP A 58 2.05 11.51 -9.60
C ASP A 58 1.39 10.47 -10.51
N THR A 59 1.25 9.24 -10.02
CA THR A 59 0.65 8.14 -10.81
C THR A 59 -0.86 8.26 -10.94
N ARG A 60 -1.57 8.72 -9.90
CA ARG A 60 -3.00 9.03 -9.99
C ARG A 60 -3.25 10.15 -11.01
N SER A 61 -2.51 11.26 -10.91
CA SER A 61 -2.61 12.34 -11.89
C SER A 61 -2.19 11.91 -13.30
N ALA A 62 -1.27 10.95 -13.44
CA ALA A 62 -0.94 10.39 -14.75
C ALA A 62 -2.10 9.54 -15.33
N LEU A 63 -2.78 8.76 -14.49
CA LEU A 63 -3.93 7.94 -14.90
C LEU A 63 -5.17 8.76 -15.23
N GLU A 64 -5.34 9.95 -14.64
CA GLU A 64 -6.37 10.91 -15.05
C GLU A 64 -6.18 11.39 -16.49
N LEU A 65 -4.92 11.46 -16.95
CA LEU A 65 -4.57 11.88 -18.32
C LEU A 65 -4.51 10.70 -19.29
N GLU A 66 -3.99 9.56 -18.84
CA GLU A 66 -3.79 8.35 -19.63
C GLU A 66 -4.18 7.11 -18.82
N ALA A 67 -5.46 6.77 -18.84
CA ALA A 67 -6.03 5.66 -18.08
C ALA A 67 -5.48 4.27 -18.47
N THR A 68 -4.84 4.16 -19.63
CA THR A 68 -4.23 2.91 -20.14
C THR A 68 -2.72 2.85 -19.92
N SER A 69 -2.15 3.77 -19.14
CA SER A 69 -0.72 3.79 -18.89
C SER A 69 -0.28 2.61 -18.02
N ILE A 70 0.37 1.61 -18.65
CA ILE A 70 0.93 0.43 -17.98
C ILE A 70 1.87 0.86 -16.84
N LYS A 71 2.73 1.84 -17.12
CA LYS A 71 3.74 2.35 -16.18
C LYS A 71 3.09 3.01 -14.97
N ALA A 72 2.03 3.80 -15.17
CA ALA A 72 1.33 4.46 -14.08
C ALA A 72 0.62 3.45 -13.16
N HIS A 73 -0.09 2.49 -13.73
CA HIS A 73 -0.72 1.41 -12.96
C HIS A 73 0.29 0.56 -12.19
N TYR A 74 1.42 0.22 -12.80
CA TYR A 74 2.49 -0.52 -12.14
C TYR A 74 3.04 0.24 -10.92
N LEU A 75 3.39 1.52 -11.10
CA LEU A 75 3.95 2.34 -10.03
C LEU A 75 2.96 2.64 -8.90
N LEU A 76 1.69 2.89 -9.23
CA LEU A 76 0.64 3.08 -8.24
C LEU A 76 0.45 1.79 -7.40
N GLY A 77 0.41 0.65 -8.07
CA GLY A 77 0.33 -0.65 -7.43
C GLY A 77 1.48 -0.94 -6.46
N LEU A 78 2.71 -0.57 -6.85
CA LEU A 78 3.88 -0.64 -5.97
C LEU A 78 3.75 0.28 -4.76
N ALA A 79 3.36 1.54 -4.97
CA ALA A 79 3.23 2.52 -3.90
C ALA A 79 2.21 2.08 -2.84
N LEU A 80 1.01 1.68 -3.27
CA LEU A 80 -0.05 1.21 -2.36
C LEU A 80 0.37 -0.06 -1.60
N THR A 81 1.08 -0.97 -2.27
CA THR A 81 1.63 -2.19 -1.65
C THR A 81 2.72 -1.89 -0.63
N ALA A 82 3.54 -0.86 -0.88
CA ALA A 82 4.61 -0.43 0.01
C ALA A 82 4.07 0.30 1.25
N MET A 83 3.06 1.17 1.08
CA MET A 83 2.44 1.91 2.18
C MET A 83 1.55 1.04 3.08
N GLY A 84 1.03 -0.08 2.57
CA GLY A 84 0.30 -1.06 3.37
C GLY A 84 -1.11 -0.63 3.83
N VAL A 85 -1.58 0.54 3.41
CA VAL A 85 -2.92 1.04 3.73
C VAL A 85 -4.00 0.47 2.79
N ASN A 86 -3.69 0.26 1.51
CA ASN A 86 -4.67 -0.13 0.48
C ASN A 86 -4.23 -1.36 -0.32
N HIS A 87 -4.11 -2.51 0.35
CA HIS A 87 -3.65 -3.75 -0.29
C HIS A 87 -4.52 -4.23 -1.45
N ASP A 88 -5.85 -4.09 -1.35
CA ASP A 88 -6.77 -4.47 -2.42
C ASP A 88 -6.55 -3.62 -3.67
N GLU A 89 -6.55 -2.30 -3.52
CA GLU A 89 -6.34 -1.35 -4.62
C GLU A 89 -4.98 -1.55 -5.30
N GLY A 90 -3.92 -1.78 -4.52
CA GLY A 90 -2.59 -2.07 -5.05
C GLY A 90 -2.57 -3.33 -5.93
N VAL A 91 -3.26 -4.39 -5.51
CA VAL A 91 -3.41 -5.62 -6.30
C VAL A 91 -4.19 -5.37 -7.59
N GLU A 92 -5.26 -4.59 -7.54
CA GLU A 92 -6.07 -4.28 -8.74
C GLU A 92 -5.29 -3.48 -9.78
N HIS A 93 -4.50 -2.47 -9.36
CA HIS A 93 -3.66 -1.74 -10.30
C HIS A 93 -2.55 -2.60 -10.92
N LEU A 94 -1.92 -3.49 -10.14
CA LEU A 94 -0.91 -4.42 -10.68
C LEU A 94 -1.53 -5.44 -11.66
N LYS A 95 -2.75 -5.93 -11.38
CA LYS A 95 -3.50 -6.76 -12.33
C LYS A 95 -3.78 -5.99 -13.61
N ARG A 96 -4.26 -4.75 -13.50
CA ARG A 96 -4.57 -3.90 -14.66
C ARG A 96 -3.34 -3.63 -15.51
N ALA A 97 -2.19 -3.34 -14.89
CA ALA A 97 -0.92 -3.20 -15.60
C ALA A 97 -0.58 -4.47 -16.39
N LEU A 98 -0.72 -5.65 -15.79
CA LEU A 98 -0.43 -6.92 -16.44
C LEU A 98 -1.40 -7.24 -17.59
N ASP A 99 -2.69 -6.90 -17.44
CA ASP A 99 -3.69 -7.08 -18.49
C ASP A 99 -3.40 -6.19 -19.69
N LEU A 100 -3.02 -4.93 -19.48
CA LEU A 100 -2.61 -4.02 -20.54
C LEU A 100 -1.32 -4.49 -21.25
N CYS A 101 -0.46 -5.27 -20.59
CA CYS A 101 0.71 -5.92 -21.21
C CYS A 101 0.35 -7.13 -22.11
N LYS A 102 -0.92 -7.47 -22.27
CA LYS A 102 -1.38 -8.47 -23.26
C LYS A 102 -1.51 -7.83 -24.64
N GLU A 103 -1.87 -6.55 -24.67
CA GLU A 103 -2.05 -5.77 -25.89
C GLU A 103 -0.77 -5.03 -26.29
N ALA A 104 0.13 -4.78 -25.34
CA ALA A 104 1.41 -4.11 -25.57
C ALA A 104 2.61 -4.91 -25.02
N THR A 105 3.69 -4.97 -25.80
CA THR A 105 4.96 -5.57 -25.37
C THR A 105 5.79 -4.55 -24.60
N VAL A 106 5.99 -4.80 -23.30
CA VAL A 106 6.86 -4.00 -22.43
C VAL A 106 7.97 -4.87 -21.82
N SER A 107 9.17 -4.31 -21.66
CA SER A 107 10.34 -5.05 -21.15
C SER A 107 10.24 -5.43 -19.67
N TYR A 108 9.39 -4.75 -18.90
CA TYR A 108 9.25 -4.90 -17.44
C TYR A 108 8.01 -5.71 -17.03
N LYS A 109 7.44 -6.51 -17.95
CA LYS A 109 6.27 -7.36 -17.67
C LYS A 109 6.50 -8.36 -16.53
N GLU A 110 7.70 -8.94 -16.47
CA GLU A 110 8.07 -9.86 -15.39
C GLU A 110 8.14 -9.17 -14.02
N ASP A 111 8.57 -7.92 -13.98
CA ASP A 111 8.60 -7.14 -12.74
C ASP A 111 7.19 -6.81 -12.25
N ILE A 112 6.25 -6.55 -13.16
CA ILE A 112 4.82 -6.38 -12.82
C ILE A 112 4.28 -7.68 -12.22
N LEU A 113 4.58 -8.84 -12.82
CA LEU A 113 4.14 -10.14 -12.30
C LEU A 113 4.70 -10.41 -10.90
N ARG A 114 6.00 -10.15 -10.69
CA ARG A 114 6.64 -10.32 -9.38
C ARG A 114 6.03 -9.39 -8.33
N ALA A 115 5.78 -8.14 -8.69
CA ALA A 115 5.10 -7.18 -7.83
C ALA A 115 3.68 -7.64 -7.47
N LEU A 116 2.90 -8.14 -8.44
CA LEU A 116 1.55 -8.64 -8.21
C LEU A 116 1.51 -9.82 -7.23
N LEU A 117 2.44 -10.77 -7.39
CA LEU A 117 2.56 -11.90 -6.46
C LEU A 117 2.93 -11.43 -5.05
N GLY A 118 3.87 -10.48 -4.94
CA GLY A 118 4.24 -9.87 -3.68
C GLY A 118 3.08 -9.14 -3.00
N ALA A 119 2.31 -8.37 -3.76
CA ALA A 119 1.13 -7.65 -3.28
C ALA A 119 0.03 -8.60 -2.79
N ARG A 120 -0.25 -9.68 -3.54
CA ARG A 120 -1.21 -10.73 -3.13
C ARG A 120 -0.78 -11.41 -1.83
N LYS A 121 0.52 -11.68 -1.67
CA LYS A 121 1.06 -12.24 -0.43
C LYS A 121 0.84 -11.27 0.73
N ARG A 122 1.21 -9.99 0.60
CA ARG A 122 1.01 -8.98 1.65
C ARG A 122 -0.46 -8.82 2.03
N ARG A 123 -1.35 -8.80 1.04
CA ARG A 123 -2.81 -8.79 1.25
C ARG A 123 -3.27 -9.98 2.08
N TRP A 124 -2.80 -11.18 1.74
CA TRP A 124 -3.13 -12.41 2.47
C TRP A 124 -2.62 -12.36 3.92
N ASP A 125 -1.36 -11.94 4.11
CA ASP A 125 -0.73 -11.82 5.42
C ASP A 125 -1.44 -10.77 6.29
N ALA A 126 -1.83 -9.62 5.72
CA ALA A 126 -2.61 -8.59 6.40
C ALA A 126 -3.99 -9.11 6.82
N GLY A 127 -4.68 -9.84 5.94
CA GLY A 127 -5.96 -10.46 6.26
C GLY A 127 -5.84 -11.54 7.34
N ARG A 128 -4.74 -12.31 7.37
CA ARG A 128 -4.44 -13.24 8.48
C ARG A 128 -4.23 -12.50 9.78
N ALA A 129 -3.37 -11.48 9.80
CA ALA A 129 -3.10 -10.69 11.01
C ALA A 129 -4.36 -10.04 11.59
N SER A 130 -5.28 -9.56 10.74
CA SER A 130 -6.57 -9.00 11.16
C SER A 130 -7.49 -10.05 11.80
N ARG A 131 -7.57 -11.25 11.21
CA ARG A 131 -8.33 -12.39 11.79
C ARG A 131 -7.76 -12.80 13.15
N ASP A 132 -6.44 -12.93 13.25
CA ASP A 132 -5.75 -13.31 14.48
C ASP A 132 -5.89 -12.23 15.58
N ALA A 133 -5.94 -10.95 15.21
CA ALA A 133 -6.21 -9.86 16.14
C ALA A 133 -7.67 -9.90 16.65
N THR A 134 -8.63 -10.12 15.75
CA THR A 134 -10.06 -10.26 16.11
C THR A 134 -10.29 -11.45 17.03
N LEU A 135 -9.69 -12.61 16.74
CA LEU A 135 -9.81 -13.80 17.59
C LEU A 135 -9.26 -13.54 19.00
N ARG A 136 -8.06 -12.98 19.11
CA ARG A 136 -7.47 -12.63 20.42
C ARG A 136 -8.31 -11.64 21.21
N ALA A 137 -8.90 -10.64 20.54
CA ALA A 137 -9.80 -9.69 21.18
C ALA A 137 -11.07 -10.39 21.72
N ALA A 138 -11.67 -11.29 20.93
CA ALA A 138 -12.83 -12.07 21.34
C ALA A 138 -12.50 -13.01 22.52
N GLU A 139 -11.36 -13.70 22.48
CA GLU A 139 -10.89 -14.57 23.57
C GLU A 139 -10.66 -13.78 24.87
N ALA A 140 -10.07 -12.59 24.79
CA ALA A 140 -9.86 -11.71 25.94
C ALA A 140 -11.20 -11.26 26.56
N GLN A 141 -12.18 -10.91 25.73
CA GLN A 141 -13.52 -10.52 26.17
C GLN A 141 -14.25 -11.68 26.89
N VAL A 142 -14.14 -12.90 26.36
CA VAL A 142 -14.71 -14.10 27.00
C VAL A 142 -14.03 -14.37 28.35
N ALA A 143 -12.71 -14.23 28.44
CA ALA A 143 -11.97 -14.41 29.69
C ALA A 143 -12.35 -13.38 30.76
N GLU A 144 -12.59 -12.12 30.37
CA GLU A 144 -13.05 -11.07 31.26
C GLU A 144 -14.46 -11.36 31.80
N LEU A 145 -15.41 -11.70 30.92
CA LEU A 145 -16.78 -12.06 31.32
C LEU A 145 -16.80 -13.27 32.26
N THR A 146 -15.96 -14.27 32.00
CA THR A 146 -15.82 -15.46 32.86
C THR A 146 -15.29 -15.08 34.25
N ARG A 147 -14.29 -14.17 34.32
CA ARG A 147 -13.74 -13.68 35.59
C ARG A 147 -14.77 -12.87 36.38
N ALA A 148 -15.52 -11.99 35.71
CA ALA A 148 -16.57 -11.18 36.32
C ALA A 148 -17.73 -12.06 36.86
N GLY A 149 -18.14 -13.08 36.09
CA GLY A 149 -19.15 -14.05 36.51
C GLY A 149 -18.71 -14.86 37.74
N ASN A 150 -17.44 -15.27 37.81
CA ASN A 150 -16.92 -16.01 38.97
C ASN A 150 -16.75 -15.12 40.22
N ALA A 151 -16.46 -13.82 40.04
CA ALA A 151 -16.40 -12.85 41.15
C ALA A 151 -17.79 -12.49 41.71
N GLY A 152 -18.85 -12.53 40.88
CA GLY A 152 -20.24 -12.33 41.33
C GLY A 152 -20.87 -13.52 42.05
N GLY A 153 -20.23 -14.70 42.03
CA GLY A 153 -20.73 -15.94 42.65
C GLY A 153 -20.30 -16.17 44.10
N VAL A 154 -19.44 -15.34 44.68
CA VAL A 154 -18.96 -15.50 46.07
C VAL A 154 -19.82 -14.66 47.01
N GLY A 155 -21.06 -15.12 47.23
CA GLY A 155 -22.05 -14.43 48.04
C GLY A 155 -23.15 -15.35 48.59
N VAL A 156 -22.80 -16.51 49.14
CA VAL A 156 -23.70 -17.22 50.07
C VAL A 156 -22.98 -17.30 51.41
N GLY A 157 -23.40 -16.42 52.30
CA GLY A 157 -22.80 -16.20 53.61
C GLY A 157 -22.83 -17.43 54.50
N GLY A 158 -21.70 -17.63 55.18
CA GLY A 158 -21.65 -18.42 56.41
C GLY A 158 -22.42 -17.70 57.52
N GLY A 159 -23.57 -18.25 57.87
CA GLY A 159 -24.12 -18.21 59.23
C GLY A 159 -24.29 -19.67 59.65
N GLY A 160 -23.87 -20.17 60.80
CA GLY A 160 -23.76 -19.55 62.12
C GLY A 160 -24.43 -20.53 63.09
N GLY A 161 -23.78 -20.82 64.22
CA GLY A 161 -24.30 -21.64 65.32
C GLY A 161 -23.46 -22.91 65.53
N GLY A 162 -22.83 -23.16 66.67
CA GLY A 162 -23.03 -22.66 68.03
C GLY A 162 -23.46 -23.81 68.95
N GLY A 163 -22.75 -24.00 70.06
CA GLY A 163 -23.07 -24.95 71.15
C GLY A 163 -22.40 -26.32 70.96
N GLY A 164 -21.75 -26.95 71.92
CA GLY A 164 -21.71 -26.86 73.39
C GLY A 164 -21.26 -28.27 73.82
N GLY A 165 -20.17 -28.43 74.55
CA GLY A 165 -20.19 -28.48 76.02
C GLY A 165 -20.49 -29.90 76.51
N GLY A 166 -19.54 -30.52 77.20
CA GLY A 166 -19.73 -31.79 77.93
C GLY A 166 -18.69 -32.85 77.59
#